data_AF-A0AAV4DAB3-F1
#
_entry.id   AF-A0AAV4DAB3-F1
#
_cell.length_a   1.000
_cell.length_b   1.000
_cell.length_c   1.000
_cell.angle_alpha   90.00
_cell.angle_beta   90.00
_cell.angle_gamma   90.00
#
_symmetry.space_group_name_H-M   'P 1'
#
loop_
_entity.id
_entity.type
_entity.pdbx_description
1 polymer ?
#
loop_
_entity_poly.entity_id
_entity_poly.type
_entity_poly.pdbx_seq_one_letter_code
_entity_poly.pdbx_strand_id
1 'polypeptide(L)'
;MDLDVSDLSTESGHVMRVVHWTHEMCEMVEELPNTEHSVTDDVKYSLVFIAGYVIRKDKEVVEDSCSYFEKFGTFTLSLSRGGLVQAGDSACQWTIFCYMMFQSVCEKVCRNSLSEIFMEISQYYGFKMDKHHCFALSNILFNNLCNITKLPSDKEPKQKVLKLP
;
A
#
# COMPACT_ATOMS: atom_id res chain seq x y z
N MET A 1 27.56 -22.13 -38.16
CA MET A 1 27.05 -22.94 -37.04
C MET A 1 25.87 -22.19 -36.48
N ASP A 2 24.70 -22.79 -36.69
CA ASP A 2 23.39 -22.30 -36.29
C ASP A 2 23.15 -22.38 -34.78
N LEU A 3 22.36 -21.41 -34.31
CA LEU A 3 21.31 -21.43 -33.27
C LEU A 3 21.60 -22.07 -31.89
N ASP A 4 21.34 -21.32 -30.81
CA ASP A 4 19.99 -21.40 -30.23
C ASP A 4 19.59 -20.15 -29.42
N VAL A 5 18.35 -19.75 -29.62
CA VAL A 5 17.58 -18.77 -28.87
C VAL A 5 16.92 -19.53 -27.72
N SER A 6 16.59 -18.82 -26.63
CA SER A 6 15.72 -19.29 -25.53
C SER A 6 16.42 -20.11 -24.45
N ASP A 7 16.78 -19.42 -23.36
CA ASP A 7 16.31 -19.96 -22.08
C ASP A 7 15.32 -18.96 -21.48
N LEU A 8 14.06 -19.26 -21.77
CA LEU A 8 12.85 -18.61 -21.31
C LEU A 8 12.69 -18.91 -19.82
N SER A 9 13.00 -17.94 -18.95
CA SER A 9 12.35 -17.90 -17.64
C SER A 9 10.99 -17.23 -17.79
N THR A 10 9.97 -18.02 -18.09
CA THR A 10 8.56 -17.64 -17.96
C THR A 10 8.20 -17.38 -16.49
N GLU A 11 7.31 -16.40 -16.30
CA GLU A 11 6.47 -16.13 -15.11
C GLU A 11 6.85 -14.96 -14.17
N SER A 12 6.81 -13.73 -14.71
CA SER A 12 5.84 -12.69 -14.31
C SER A 12 6.09 -11.47 -15.18
N GLY A 13 5.15 -11.14 -16.08
CA GLY A 13 5.27 -10.07 -17.07
C GLY A 13 5.23 -8.64 -16.51
N HIS A 14 5.84 -8.38 -15.35
CA HIS A 14 6.16 -7.02 -14.91
C HIS A 14 7.68 -6.86 -15.04
N VAL A 15 8.11 -6.14 -16.06
CA VAL A 15 9.48 -5.63 -16.12
C VAL A 15 9.68 -4.80 -14.85
N MET A 16 10.39 -5.36 -13.87
CA MET A 16 10.70 -4.68 -12.61
C MET A 16 11.62 -3.50 -12.92
N ARG A 17 11.08 -2.27 -12.90
CA ARG A 17 11.90 -1.08 -12.78
C ARG A 17 12.18 -0.81 -11.30
N VAL A 18 13.44 -0.92 -10.93
CA VAL A 18 13.94 -0.24 -9.72
C VAL A 18 13.74 1.25 -9.97
N VAL A 19 12.90 1.87 -9.14
CA VAL A 19 12.60 3.29 -9.26
C VAL A 19 13.78 4.03 -8.64
N HIS A 20 14.51 4.78 -9.45
CA HIS A 20 15.37 5.83 -8.94
C HIS A 20 14.48 7.03 -8.62
N TRP A 21 14.70 7.67 -7.47
CA TRP A 21 14.02 8.91 -7.12
C TRP A 21 14.21 9.92 -8.24
N THR A 22 13.11 10.28 -8.91
CA THR A 22 13.10 11.32 -9.92
C THR A 22 12.83 12.66 -9.25
N HIS A 23 13.24 13.75 -9.89
CA HIS A 23 12.92 15.10 -9.43
C HIS A 23 11.40 15.28 -9.24
N GLU A 24 10.61 14.76 -10.18
CA GLU A 24 9.14 14.75 -10.11
C GLU A 24 8.61 14.04 -8.85
N MET A 25 9.26 12.95 -8.41
CA MET A 25 8.85 12.26 -7.18
C MET A 25 9.15 13.06 -5.93
N CYS A 26 10.26 13.80 -5.92
CA CYS A 26 10.58 14.71 -4.81
C CYS A 26 9.55 15.84 -4.72
N GLU A 27 9.24 16.49 -5.86
CA GLU A 27 8.21 17.53 -5.92
C GLU A 27 6.84 17.02 -5.46
N MET A 28 6.45 15.80 -5.88
CA MET A 28 5.22 15.17 -5.42
C MET A 28 5.23 14.97 -3.90
N VAL A 29 6.33 14.49 -3.32
CA VAL A 29 6.44 14.27 -1.87
C VAL A 29 6.32 15.58 -1.12
N GLU A 30 6.97 16.66 -1.57
CA GLU A 30 6.91 17.99 -0.96
C GLU A 30 5.50 18.60 -0.98
N GLU A 31 4.70 18.30 -2.01
CA GLU A 31 3.35 18.83 -2.18
C GLU A 31 2.24 18.01 -1.49
N LEU A 32 2.57 16.86 -0.89
CA LEU A 32 1.57 16.00 -0.21
C LEU A 32 0.72 16.74 0.84
N PRO A 33 1.29 17.57 1.73
CA PRO A 33 0.49 18.29 2.72
C PRO A 33 -0.47 19.29 2.08
N ASN A 34 -0.06 19.94 1.00
CA ASN A 34 -0.86 20.92 0.28
C ASN A 34 -2.02 20.26 -0.47
N THR A 35 -1.81 19.02 -0.93
CA THR A 35 -2.76 18.29 -1.78
C THR A 35 -3.63 17.30 -1.01
N GLU A 36 -3.42 17.10 0.29
CA GLU A 36 -4.16 16.14 1.12
C GLU A 36 -5.68 16.37 1.11
N HIS A 37 -6.11 17.62 0.97
CA HIS A 37 -7.52 17.98 0.89
C HIS A 37 -8.23 17.40 -0.36
N SER A 38 -7.47 16.98 -1.37
CA SER A 38 -8.00 16.33 -2.58
C SER A 38 -8.51 14.91 -2.33
N VAL A 39 -8.05 14.24 -1.27
CA VAL A 39 -8.56 12.93 -0.88
C VAL A 39 -9.93 13.09 -0.24
N THR A 40 -10.94 12.43 -0.80
CA THR A 40 -12.32 12.49 -0.31
C THR A 40 -12.45 11.91 1.09
N ASP A 41 -13.44 12.38 1.85
CA ASP A 41 -13.68 11.89 3.21
C ASP A 41 -13.96 10.38 3.25
N ASP A 42 -14.68 9.85 2.24
CA ASP A 42 -14.93 8.39 2.09
C ASP A 42 -13.65 7.55 1.97
N VAL A 43 -12.66 8.09 1.26
CA VAL A 43 -11.36 7.45 1.15
C VAL A 43 -10.59 7.61 2.45
N LYS A 44 -10.61 8.80 3.07
CA LYS A 44 -9.96 9.06 4.37
C LYS A 44 -10.49 8.14 5.47
N TYR A 45 -11.81 7.90 5.51
CA TYR A 45 -12.44 6.91 6.38
C TYR A 45 -11.74 5.55 6.24
N SER A 46 -11.68 5.03 5.02
CA SER A 46 -11.04 3.73 4.73
C SER A 46 -9.55 3.70 5.07
N LEU A 47 -8.84 4.81 4.84
CA LEU A 47 -7.40 4.91 5.12
C LEU A 47 -7.10 4.96 6.62
N VAL A 48 -7.92 5.64 7.43
CA VAL A 48 -7.78 5.62 8.90
C VAL A 48 -8.01 4.21 9.46
N PHE A 49 -8.97 3.46 8.90
CA PHE A 49 -9.14 2.04 9.22
C PHE A 49 -7.88 1.23 8.90
N ILE A 50 -7.31 1.43 7.70
CA ILE A 50 -6.09 0.73 7.27
C ILE A 50 -4.90 1.10 8.16
N ALA A 51 -4.77 2.36 8.56
CA ALA A 51 -3.71 2.81 9.46
C ALA A 51 -3.73 2.01 10.77
N GLY A 52 -4.91 1.91 11.40
CA GLY A 52 -5.11 1.11 12.62
C GLY A 52 -4.79 -0.37 12.42
N TYR A 53 -5.06 -0.93 11.24
CA TYR A 53 -4.73 -2.31 10.91
C TYR A 53 -3.21 -2.51 10.73
N VAL A 54 -2.52 -1.55 10.11
CA VAL A 54 -1.09 -1.62 9.81
C VAL A 54 -0.28 -1.59 11.10
N ILE A 55 -0.62 -0.70 12.05
CA ILE A 55 0.10 -0.52 13.32
C ILE A 55 -0.35 -1.49 14.42
N ARG A 56 -1.33 -2.36 14.18
CA ARG A 56 -1.94 -3.21 15.24
C ARG A 56 -0.96 -4.12 15.99
N LYS A 57 0.21 -4.38 15.41
CA LYS A 57 1.26 -5.24 15.98
C LYS A 57 2.31 -4.47 16.75
N ASP A 58 2.19 -3.14 16.78
CA ASP A 58 3.13 -2.29 17.47
C ASP A 58 2.96 -2.50 18.98
N LYS A 59 4.10 -2.71 19.64
CA LYS A 59 4.14 -2.94 21.08
C LYS A 59 4.13 -1.64 21.86
N GLU A 60 4.44 -0.53 21.20
CA GLU A 60 4.55 0.79 21.80
C GLU A 60 3.43 1.68 21.30
N VAL A 61 2.68 2.25 22.23
CA VAL A 61 1.73 3.32 21.94
C VAL A 61 2.56 4.58 21.78
N VAL A 62 2.66 5.09 20.55
CA VAL A 62 3.25 6.41 20.30
C VAL A 62 2.29 7.45 20.87
N GLU A 63 2.77 8.31 21.78
CA GLU A 63 2.01 9.48 22.21
C GLU A 63 1.81 10.40 20.99
N ASP A 64 0.57 10.43 20.51
CA ASP A 64 0.18 11.15 19.31
C ASP A 64 -1.26 11.67 19.49
N SER A 65 -1.59 12.79 18.86
CA SER A 65 -2.98 13.23 18.80
C SER A 65 -3.81 12.26 17.97
N CYS A 66 -5.13 12.34 18.13
CA CYS A 66 -6.07 11.46 17.47
C CYS A 66 -7.12 12.24 16.66
N SER A 67 -6.80 13.44 16.17
CA SER A 67 -7.74 14.28 15.43
C SER A 67 -8.25 13.62 14.14
N TYR A 68 -7.41 12.88 13.41
CA TYR A 68 -7.84 12.07 12.26
C TYR A 68 -8.78 10.96 12.70
N PHE A 69 -8.49 10.31 13.82
CA PHE A 69 -9.34 9.24 14.33
C PHE A 69 -10.68 9.78 14.89
N GLU A 70 -10.69 10.94 15.50
CA GLU A 70 -11.93 11.58 15.96
C GLU A 70 -12.82 11.95 14.77
N LYS A 71 -12.22 12.55 13.74
CA LYS A 71 -12.92 13.03 12.55
C LYS A 71 -13.34 11.91 11.60
N PHE A 72 -12.46 10.93 11.39
CA PHE A 72 -12.62 9.87 10.40
C PHE A 72 -12.52 8.46 10.98
N GLY A 73 -12.12 8.26 12.22
CA GLY A 73 -11.94 6.93 12.81
C GLY A 73 -13.17 6.41 13.55
N THR A 74 -14.10 7.26 13.97
CA THR A 74 -15.26 6.85 14.78
C THR A 74 -16.14 5.81 14.09
N PHE A 75 -16.31 5.86 12.77
CA PHE A 75 -17.03 4.82 12.04
C PHE A 75 -16.29 3.46 12.06
N THR A 76 -14.95 3.47 12.13
CA THR A 76 -14.11 2.24 12.17
C THR A 76 -14.37 1.40 13.40
N LEU A 77 -14.76 2.02 14.51
CA LEU A 77 -15.14 1.33 15.74
C LEU A 77 -16.36 0.43 15.54
N SER A 78 -17.31 0.85 14.70
CA SER A 78 -18.49 0.04 14.38
C SER A 78 -18.19 -1.13 13.44
N LEU A 79 -17.09 -1.07 12.69
CA LEU A 79 -16.62 -2.13 11.80
C LEU A 79 -15.64 -3.09 12.48
N SER A 80 -15.06 -2.68 13.61
CA SER A 80 -14.10 -3.49 14.36
C SER A 80 -14.77 -4.73 14.95
N ARG A 81 -14.19 -5.90 14.69
CA ARG A 81 -14.60 -7.19 15.29
C ARG A 81 -13.73 -7.59 16.50
N GLY A 82 -13.04 -6.60 17.08
CA GLY A 82 -11.96 -6.80 18.05
C GLY A 82 -10.60 -6.89 17.38
N GLY A 83 -9.59 -6.25 17.96
CA GLY A 83 -8.19 -6.30 17.50
C GLY A 83 -7.76 -5.22 16.50
N LEU A 84 -8.64 -4.26 16.17
CA LEU A 84 -8.22 -3.03 15.48
C LEU A 84 -7.70 -2.04 16.52
N VAL A 85 -6.51 -1.48 16.26
CA VAL A 85 -5.92 -0.44 17.12
C VAL A 85 -6.36 0.93 16.60
N GLN A 86 -6.65 1.84 17.52
CA GLN A 86 -6.87 3.25 17.19
C GLN A 86 -5.55 3.87 16.76
N ALA A 87 -5.48 4.33 15.51
CA ALA A 87 -4.30 4.99 14.97
C ALA A 87 -4.22 6.46 15.41
N GLY A 88 -3.01 6.88 15.79
CA GLY A 88 -2.67 8.30 15.95
C GLY A 88 -2.58 9.04 14.62
N ASP A 89 -2.50 10.36 14.69
CA ASP A 89 -2.49 11.24 13.53
C ASP A 89 -1.32 10.99 12.58
N SER A 90 -0.14 10.68 13.10
CA SER A 90 1.06 10.34 12.32
C SER A 90 0.82 9.11 11.43
N ALA A 91 0.25 8.05 11.99
CA ALA A 91 -0.07 6.84 11.24
C ALA A 91 -1.17 7.09 10.21
N CYS A 92 -2.17 7.88 10.57
CA CYS A 92 -3.26 8.26 9.65
C CYS A 92 -2.73 9.09 8.48
N GLN A 93 -1.99 10.16 8.76
CA GLN A 93 -1.46 11.07 7.75
C GLN A 93 -0.43 10.38 6.85
N TRP A 94 0.49 9.57 7.42
CA TRP A 94 1.39 8.74 6.65
C TRP A 94 0.64 7.82 5.67
N THR A 95 -0.43 7.18 6.12
CA THR A 95 -1.24 6.28 5.28
C THR A 95 -1.90 7.05 4.13
N ILE A 96 -2.38 8.27 4.38
CA ILE A 96 -2.96 9.14 3.36
C ILE A 96 -1.92 9.59 2.34
N PHE A 97 -0.75 10.03 2.80
CA PHE A 97 0.36 10.46 1.94
C PHE A 97 0.85 9.31 1.06
N CYS A 98 0.99 8.12 1.64
CA CYS A 98 1.35 6.90 0.90
C CYS A 98 0.28 6.53 -0.14
N TYR A 99 -1.00 6.70 0.18
CA TYR A 99 -2.08 6.48 -0.78
C TYR A 99 -2.02 7.45 -1.96
N MET A 100 -1.81 8.74 -1.71
CA MET A 100 -1.67 9.75 -2.76
C MET A 100 -0.48 9.45 -3.67
N MET A 101 0.67 9.10 -3.08
CA MET A 101 1.84 8.67 -3.85
C MET A 101 1.55 7.40 -4.66
N PHE A 102 0.86 6.42 -4.06
CA PHE A 102 0.44 5.21 -4.76
C PHE A 102 -0.40 5.52 -6.00
N GLN A 103 -1.37 6.43 -5.91
CA GLN A 103 -2.20 6.80 -7.07
C GLN A 103 -1.38 7.33 -8.25
N SER A 104 -0.27 8.02 -7.98
CA SER A 104 0.60 8.59 -9.00
C SER A 104 1.57 7.58 -9.63
N VAL A 105 1.93 6.51 -8.91
CA VAL A 105 3.04 5.63 -9.30
C VAL A 105 2.70 4.15 -9.42
N CYS A 106 1.50 3.70 -9.03
CA CYS A 106 1.16 2.27 -8.91
C CYS A 106 1.36 1.45 -10.20
N GLU A 107 1.18 2.08 -11.37
CA GLU A 107 1.38 1.42 -12.68
C GLU A 107 2.85 1.28 -13.07
N LYS A 108 3.74 2.01 -12.39
CA LYS A 108 5.18 2.13 -12.74
C LYS A 108 6.08 1.34 -11.79
N VAL A 109 5.55 0.91 -10.64
CA VAL A 109 6.35 0.37 -9.53
C VAL A 109 5.81 -0.99 -9.08
N CYS A 110 6.67 -1.83 -8.52
CA CYS A 110 6.24 -3.06 -7.86
C CYS A 110 5.99 -2.81 -6.36
N ARG A 111 5.40 -3.81 -5.67
CA ARG A 111 5.16 -3.74 -4.21
C ARG A 111 6.43 -3.40 -3.41
N ASN A 112 7.58 -3.97 -3.80
CA ASN A 112 8.84 -3.73 -3.11
C ASN A 112 9.29 -2.27 -3.29
N SER A 113 9.32 -1.76 -4.51
CA SER A 113 9.67 -0.35 -4.78
C SER A 113 8.71 0.61 -4.09
N LEU A 114 7.41 0.28 -4.03
CA LEU A 114 6.42 1.09 -3.32
C LEU A 114 6.67 1.12 -1.80
N SER A 115 7.03 -0.03 -1.22
CA SER A 115 7.41 -0.11 0.20
C SER A 115 8.61 0.79 0.51
N GLU A 116 9.62 0.82 -0.35
CA GLU A 116 10.76 1.73 -0.19
C GLU A 116 10.34 3.21 -0.33
N ILE A 117 9.44 3.54 -1.27
CA ILE A 117 8.88 4.91 -1.37
C ILE A 117 8.16 5.29 -0.06
N PHE A 118 7.37 4.39 0.52
CA PHE A 118 6.65 4.65 1.77
C PHE A 118 7.58 4.83 2.97
N MET A 119 8.72 4.13 2.97
CA MET A 119 9.77 4.31 3.96
C MET A 119 10.35 5.73 3.88
N GLU A 120 10.66 6.21 2.68
CA GLU A 120 11.21 7.55 2.46
C GLU A 120 10.21 8.65 2.86
N ILE A 121 8.92 8.49 2.55
CA ILE A 121 7.86 9.39 3.04
C ILE A 121 7.88 9.43 4.57
N SER A 122 7.98 8.27 5.23
CA SER A 122 8.05 8.22 6.69
C SER A 122 9.29 8.91 7.25
N GLN A 123 10.44 8.80 6.58
CA GLN A 123 11.68 9.43 7.03
C GLN A 123 11.62 10.94 6.82
N TYR A 124 11.15 11.38 5.66
CA TYR A 124 11.03 12.80 5.30
C TYR A 124 10.12 13.57 6.27
N TYR A 125 8.96 13.01 6.60
CA TYR A 125 7.98 13.64 7.49
C TYR A 125 8.11 13.25 8.98
N GLY A 126 9.01 12.33 9.31
CA GLY A 126 9.24 11.91 10.70
C GLY A 126 8.14 11.07 11.33
N PHE A 127 7.36 10.33 10.53
CA PHE A 127 6.21 9.51 11.00
C PHE A 127 6.61 8.24 11.78
N LYS A 128 7.91 7.90 11.83
CA LYS A 128 8.45 6.72 12.55
C LYS A 128 7.90 5.36 12.11
N MET A 129 7.44 5.24 10.86
CA MET A 129 7.02 3.97 10.26
C MET A 129 8.22 3.18 9.76
N ASP A 130 8.26 1.90 10.12
CA ASP A 130 9.34 0.99 9.74
C ASP A 130 9.02 0.16 8.47
N LYS A 131 9.93 -0.75 8.14
CA LYS A 131 9.83 -1.62 6.96
C LYS A 131 8.59 -2.52 7.01
N HIS A 132 8.23 -3.03 8.18
CA HIS A 132 7.06 -3.88 8.34
C HIS A 132 5.77 -3.10 7.99
N HIS A 133 5.64 -1.85 8.46
CA HIS A 133 4.51 -0.99 8.12
C HIS A 133 4.40 -0.75 6.61
N CYS A 134 5.52 -0.39 5.98
CA CYS A 134 5.58 -0.09 4.56
C CYS A 134 5.19 -1.30 3.71
N PHE A 135 5.66 -2.51 4.08
CA PHE A 135 5.27 -3.75 3.41
C PHE A 135 3.81 -4.10 3.63
N ALA A 136 3.28 -3.90 4.84
CA ALA A 136 1.87 -4.14 5.13
C ALA A 136 0.98 -3.24 4.27
N LEU A 137 1.25 -1.93 4.25
CA LEU A 137 0.46 -0.96 3.51
C LEU A 137 0.55 -1.17 1.98
N SER A 138 1.76 -1.35 1.44
CA SER A 138 1.94 -1.63 0.00
C SER A 138 1.19 -2.89 -0.44
N ASN A 139 1.20 -3.95 0.36
CA ASN A 139 0.41 -5.15 0.08
C ASN A 139 -1.10 -4.88 0.08
N ILE A 140 -1.60 -4.13 1.07
CA ILE A 140 -3.02 -3.76 1.16
C ILE A 140 -3.45 -2.98 -0.08
N LEU A 141 -2.68 -1.96 -0.48
CA LEU A 141 -3.03 -1.10 -1.61
C LEU A 141 -3.00 -1.88 -2.93
N PHE A 142 -1.94 -2.64 -3.21
CA PHE A 142 -1.89 -3.45 -4.42
C PHE A 142 -2.98 -4.53 -4.46
N ASN A 143 -3.27 -5.19 -3.33
CA ASN A 143 -4.25 -6.27 -3.32
C ASN A 143 -5.69 -5.79 -3.48
N ASN A 144 -6.01 -4.59 -2.99
CA ASN A 144 -7.35 -4.05 -3.06
C ASN A 144 -7.59 -3.17 -4.31
N LEU A 145 -6.54 -2.50 -4.81
CA LEU A 145 -6.69 -1.47 -5.85
C LEU A 145 -6.08 -1.89 -7.20
N CYS A 146 -5.10 -2.80 -7.22
CA CYS A 146 -4.51 -3.30 -8.48
C CYS A 146 -5.03 -4.66 -8.92
N ASN A 147 -5.71 -5.43 -8.06
CA ASN A 147 -6.30 -6.72 -8.46
C ASN A 147 -7.61 -6.57 -9.27
N ILE A 148 -8.12 -5.36 -9.47
CA ILE A 148 -9.33 -5.08 -10.28
C ILE A 148 -9.01 -5.03 -11.78
N THR A 149 -7.74 -4.86 -12.18
CA THR A 149 -7.35 -4.81 -13.62
C THR A 149 -6.88 -6.14 -14.21
N LYS A 150 -6.78 -7.21 -13.41
CA LYS A 150 -6.64 -8.56 -13.96
C LYS A 150 -8.03 -9.18 -14.12
N LEU A 151 -8.67 -8.93 -15.27
CA LEU A 151 -9.61 -9.90 -15.83
C LEU A 151 -8.96 -11.28 -15.68
N PRO A 152 -9.65 -12.30 -15.13
CA PRO A 152 -9.11 -13.64 -15.13
C PRO A 152 -8.79 -13.98 -16.58
N SER A 153 -7.49 -14.12 -16.88
CA SER A 153 -7.06 -14.81 -18.08
C SER A 153 -7.84 -16.13 -18.10
N ASP A 154 -8.52 -16.40 -19.22
CA ASP A 154 -9.27 -17.63 -19.55
C ASP A 154 -8.41 -18.89 -19.46
N LYS A 155 -7.80 -19.15 -18.31
CA LYS A 155 -7.22 -20.43 -17.99
C LYS A 155 -8.34 -21.20 -17.34
N GLU A 156 -9.03 -21.98 -18.17
CA GLU A 156 -9.95 -23.02 -17.72
C GLU A 156 -9.37 -23.73 -16.49
N PRO A 157 -10.15 -23.90 -15.43
CA PRO A 157 -9.68 -24.63 -14.26
C PRO A 157 -9.32 -26.04 -14.70
N LYS A 158 -8.03 -26.38 -14.63
CA LYS A 158 -7.56 -27.76 -14.84
C LYS A 158 -8.23 -28.65 -13.79
N GLN A 159 -9.27 -29.35 -14.21
CA GLN A 159 -9.99 -30.32 -13.42
C GLN A 159 -8.98 -31.39 -12.98
N LYS A 160 -8.61 -31.39 -11.70
CA LYS A 160 -7.85 -32.50 -11.12
C LYS A 160 -8.78 -33.71 -11.13
N VAL A 161 -8.57 -34.61 -12.09
CA VAL A 161 -9.21 -35.93 -12.10
C VAL A 161 -8.79 -36.66 -10.83
N LEU A 162 -9.72 -36.79 -9.88
CA LEU A 162 -9.59 -37.70 -8.75
C LEU A 162 -9.49 -39.11 -9.32
N LYS A 163 -8.31 -39.72 -9.20
CA LYS A 163 -8.21 -41.18 -9.30
C LYS A 163 -8.81 -41.76 -8.04
N LEU A 164 -9.98 -42.37 -8.16
CA LEU A 164 -10.54 -43.22 -7.11
C LEU A 164 -9.72 -44.53 -7.03
N PRO A 165 -9.55 -45.10 -5.82
CA PRO A 165 -8.81 -46.33 -5.59
C PRO A 165 -9.45 -47.56 -6.25
#